data_AF-A0A838UNB4-F1
#
_entry.id   AF-A0A838UNB4-F1
#
_cell.length_a   1.000
_cell.length_b   1.000
_cell.length_c   1.000
_cell.angle_alpha   90.00
_cell.angle_beta   90.00
_cell.angle_gamma   90.00
#
_symmetry.space_group_name_H-M   'P 1'
#
loop_
_entity.id
_entity.type
_entity.pdbx_description
1 polymer ?
#
loop_
_entity_poly.entity_id
_entity_poly.type
_entity_poly.pdbx_seq_one_letter_code
_entity_poly.pdbx_strand_id
1 'polypeptide(L)'
;MTPKSLRHPRILVACLALTLALAACAAKGSTANSTTTTNGGGTTSTSCTPGTTVVNGINTIKFCGPAKGSVTINGQTYTISGGACFNTQGQVGVNIGHEVLDGTNSDAGKALKKQYDYFGALTAATKDGTYEQSTLAGYIHGVDFTAFGKTTLSNNLQAGSFTGTTILTQTVVTGSFTCV
;
A
#
# COMPACT_ATOMS: atom_id res chain seq x y z
N MET A 1 -22.63 -17.29 42.75
CA MET A 1 -21.34 -16.85 42.16
C MET A 1 -21.60 -15.56 41.39
N THR A 2 -21.11 -14.44 41.91
CA THR A 2 -21.40 -13.07 41.45
C THR A 2 -20.24 -12.58 40.58
N PRO A 3 -20.47 -11.99 39.38
CA PRO A 3 -19.38 -11.45 38.58
C PRO A 3 -18.88 -10.13 39.16
N LYS A 4 -17.57 -10.07 39.44
CA LYS A 4 -16.85 -8.85 39.85
C LYS A 4 -16.74 -7.88 38.67
N SER A 5 -17.28 -6.68 38.88
CA SER A 5 -17.14 -5.49 38.04
C SER A 5 -15.67 -5.06 37.93
N LEU A 6 -15.12 -5.05 36.71
CA LEU A 6 -13.81 -4.49 36.40
C LEU A 6 -13.97 -2.98 36.14
N ARG A 7 -13.44 -2.16 37.05
CA ARG A 7 -13.40 -0.70 36.90
C ARG A 7 -12.18 -0.28 36.08
N HIS A 8 -12.42 0.57 35.10
CA HIS A 8 -11.41 1.21 34.25
C HIS A 8 -10.54 2.18 35.07
N PRO A 9 -9.20 2.13 34.99
CA PRO A 9 -8.37 3.20 35.47
C PRO A 9 -8.34 4.34 34.46
N ARG A 10 -8.77 5.52 34.91
CA ARG A 10 -8.56 6.82 34.27
C ARG A 10 -7.06 7.11 34.24
N ILE A 11 -6.42 6.98 33.08
CA ILE A 11 -5.03 7.40 32.90
C ILE A 11 -5.04 8.87 32.46
N LEU A 12 -4.36 9.68 33.28
CA LEU A 12 -4.23 11.12 33.17
C LEU A 12 -3.66 11.54 31.81
N VAL A 13 -4.32 12.51 31.21
CA VAL A 13 -3.81 13.37 30.14
C VAL A 13 -2.76 14.29 30.75
N ALA A 14 -1.49 14.06 30.45
CA ALA A 14 -0.41 14.99 30.74
C ALA A 14 -0.11 15.80 29.48
N CYS A 15 -0.62 17.04 29.44
CA CYS A 15 -0.23 18.05 28.47
C CYS A 15 1.24 18.43 28.67
N LEU A 16 2.12 17.98 27.78
CA LEU A 16 3.48 18.51 27.68
C LEU A 16 3.55 19.48 26.49
N ALA A 17 3.35 20.76 26.79
CA ALA A 17 3.58 21.85 25.85
C ALA A 17 5.09 22.06 25.70
N LEU A 18 5.65 21.66 24.57
CA LEU A 18 7.03 21.94 24.21
C LEU A 18 7.06 23.07 23.19
N THR A 19 7.37 24.28 23.68
CA THR A 19 7.65 25.46 22.86
C THR A 19 9.04 25.34 22.24
N LEU A 20 9.11 25.20 20.91
CA LEU A 20 10.33 25.47 20.14
C LEU A 20 10.13 26.75 19.33
N ALA A 21 10.75 27.83 19.79
CA ALA A 21 11.13 28.95 18.96
C ALA A 21 12.57 28.70 18.50
N LEU A 22 12.88 28.83 17.20
CA LEU A 22 14.21 29.28 16.76
C LEU A 22 14.21 29.75 15.30
N ALA A 23 14.54 31.04 15.16
CA ALA A 23 15.41 31.67 14.16
C ALA A 23 15.13 31.51 12.66
N ALA A 24 14.67 32.61 12.06
CA ALA A 24 14.83 32.94 10.66
C ALA A 24 16.31 33.11 10.28
N CYS A 25 16.72 32.53 9.15
CA CYS A 25 17.88 33.00 8.40
C CYS A 25 17.50 33.07 6.92
N ALA A 26 17.65 34.27 6.36
CA ALA A 26 17.50 34.57 4.95
C ALA A 26 18.72 34.07 4.17
N ALA A 27 18.50 33.35 3.08
CA ALA A 27 19.53 33.09 2.08
C ALA A 27 19.05 33.56 0.70
N LYS A 28 19.82 34.50 0.14
CA LYS A 28 19.69 35.04 -1.20
C LYS A 28 20.12 34.01 -2.26
N GLY A 29 19.38 33.97 -3.36
CA GLY A 29 19.87 33.91 -4.73
C GLY A 29 20.86 32.80 -5.13
N SER A 30 20.38 31.90 -5.99
CA SER A 30 21.20 31.31 -7.05
C SER A 30 20.31 30.93 -8.23
N THR A 31 20.48 31.66 -9.32
CA THR A 31 19.88 31.41 -10.63
C THR A 31 20.53 30.14 -11.21
N ALA A 32 19.84 29.01 -11.12
CA ALA A 32 20.25 27.77 -11.79
C ALA A 32 19.50 27.63 -13.11
N ASN A 33 20.25 27.81 -14.20
CA ASN A 33 19.83 27.55 -15.57
C ASN A 33 19.59 26.03 -15.72
N SER A 34 18.33 25.59 -15.59
CA SER A 34 17.94 24.20 -15.83
C SER A 34 17.80 23.96 -17.33
N THR A 35 18.80 23.29 -17.89
CA THR A 35 18.77 22.69 -19.22
C THR A 35 17.74 21.57 -19.22
N THR A 36 16.62 21.82 -19.91
CA THR A 36 15.52 20.87 -20.12
C THR A 36 16.03 19.64 -20.87
N THR A 37 16.30 18.55 -20.14
CA THR A 37 16.46 17.23 -20.74
C THR A 37 15.08 16.59 -20.77
N THR A 38 14.49 16.52 -21.97
CA THR A 38 13.21 15.89 -22.27
C THR A 38 13.32 14.38 -22.07
N ASN A 39 13.08 13.92 -20.84
CA ASN A 39 12.77 12.51 -20.61
C ASN A 39 11.29 12.29 -20.95
N GLY A 40 11.06 11.27 -21.80
CA GLY A 40 9.78 10.96 -22.42
C GLY A 40 8.60 11.05 -21.46
N GLY A 41 7.65 11.91 -21.84
CA GLY A 41 6.38 12.10 -21.13
C GLY A 41 5.56 10.82 -21.16
N GLY A 42 5.60 10.09 -20.03
CA GLY A 42 4.46 9.29 -19.63
C GLY A 42 3.29 10.25 -19.40
N THR A 43 2.23 10.10 -20.18
CA THR A 43 1.00 10.89 -20.04
C THR A 43 0.50 10.79 -18.61
N THR A 44 0.65 11.87 -17.84
CA THR A 44 0.08 12.01 -16.51
C THR A 44 -1.44 11.92 -16.65
N SER A 45 -2.02 10.76 -16.31
CA SER A 45 -3.46 10.57 -16.23
C SER A 45 -4.04 11.66 -15.32
N THR A 46 -4.68 12.66 -15.93
CA THR A 46 -5.01 13.94 -15.30
C THR A 46 -6.24 13.84 -14.38
N SER A 47 -6.73 12.63 -14.06
CA SER A 47 -7.99 12.44 -13.32
C SER A 47 -7.89 11.54 -12.08
N CYS A 48 -6.69 11.19 -11.62
CA CYS A 48 -6.53 10.38 -10.40
C CYS A 48 -6.13 11.27 -9.21
N THR A 49 -7.04 11.43 -8.25
CA THR A 49 -6.75 12.08 -6.97
C THR A 49 -6.40 11.01 -5.93
N PRO A 50 -5.13 10.89 -5.50
CA PRO A 50 -4.77 9.97 -4.43
C PRO A 50 -5.31 10.47 -3.09
N GLY A 51 -5.53 9.53 -2.17
CA GLY A 51 -5.79 9.85 -0.77
C GLY A 51 -6.93 9.05 -0.16
N THR A 52 -7.18 9.36 1.11
CA THR A 52 -8.24 8.71 1.90
C THR A 52 -9.57 9.39 1.62
N THR A 53 -10.61 8.60 1.34
CA THR A 53 -11.98 9.06 1.15
C THR A 53 -12.97 8.15 1.88
N VAL A 54 -14.13 8.68 2.23
CA VAL A 54 -15.22 7.92 2.83
C VAL A 54 -16.24 7.57 1.76
N VAL A 55 -16.49 6.28 1.54
CA VAL A 55 -17.50 5.77 0.60
C VAL A 55 -18.51 4.94 1.37
N ASN A 56 -19.78 5.34 1.37
CA ASN A 56 -20.83 4.65 2.15
C ASN A 56 -20.50 4.48 3.64
N GLY A 57 -19.84 5.47 4.24
CA GLY A 57 -19.39 5.41 5.65
C GLY A 57 -18.12 4.59 5.89
N ILE A 58 -17.52 4.03 4.84
CA ILE A 58 -16.31 3.20 4.89
C ILE A 58 -15.09 4.01 4.47
N ASN A 59 -14.04 4.01 5.28
CA ASN A 59 -12.77 4.62 4.90
C ASN A 59 -12.10 3.80 3.78
N THR A 60 -11.63 4.47 2.76
CA THR A 60 -10.91 3.88 1.62
C THR A 60 -9.71 4.72 1.26
N ILE A 61 -8.65 4.14 0.69
CA ILE A 61 -7.49 4.83 0.13
C ILE A 61 -7.43 4.54 -1.36
N LYS A 62 -7.43 5.59 -2.17
CA LYS A 62 -7.13 5.47 -3.60
C LYS A 62 -5.65 5.75 -3.85
N PHE A 63 -4.96 4.81 -4.48
CA PHE A 63 -3.61 5.02 -4.98
C PHE A 63 -3.66 5.48 -6.44
N CYS A 64 -2.76 6.40 -6.80
CA CYS A 64 -2.76 7.06 -8.12
C CYS A 64 -1.37 7.20 -8.74
N GLY A 65 -0.36 6.55 -8.17
CA GLY A 65 0.99 6.60 -8.70
C GLY A 65 1.20 5.64 -9.86
N PRO A 66 2.43 5.59 -10.39
CA PRO A 66 2.77 4.81 -11.58
C PRO A 66 2.78 3.30 -11.34
N ALA A 67 2.72 2.85 -10.09
CA ALA A 67 2.86 1.42 -9.82
C ALA A 67 1.68 0.63 -10.40
N LYS A 68 2.00 -0.52 -10.97
CA LYS A 68 1.06 -1.44 -11.63
C LYS A 68 1.52 -2.87 -11.39
N GLY A 69 0.61 -3.81 -11.54
CA GLY A 69 0.91 -5.20 -11.29
C GLY A 69 -0.09 -6.15 -11.93
N SER A 70 0.25 -7.43 -11.82
CA SER A 70 -0.62 -8.53 -12.17
C SER A 70 -0.73 -9.48 -10.98
N VAL A 71 -1.92 -10.04 -10.77
CA VAL A 71 -2.20 -11.06 -9.76
C VAL A 71 -2.89 -12.21 -10.46
N THR A 72 -2.34 -13.40 -10.31
CA THR A 72 -2.97 -14.65 -10.73
C THR A 72 -3.49 -15.38 -9.51
N ILE A 73 -4.80 -15.59 -9.45
CA ILE A 73 -5.49 -16.32 -8.38
C ILE A 73 -6.60 -17.17 -8.99
N ASN A 74 -6.79 -18.40 -8.50
CA ASN A 74 -7.74 -19.37 -9.06
C ASN A 74 -7.54 -19.61 -10.57
N GLY A 75 -6.30 -19.54 -11.05
CA GLY A 75 -5.96 -19.73 -12.46
C GLY A 75 -6.31 -18.56 -13.39
N GLN A 76 -6.82 -17.45 -12.85
CA GLN A 76 -7.13 -16.24 -13.61
C GLN A 76 -6.14 -15.13 -13.29
N THR A 77 -5.66 -14.45 -14.33
CA THR A 77 -4.72 -13.32 -14.20
C THR A 77 -5.45 -12.01 -14.37
N TYR A 78 -5.24 -11.10 -13.42
CA TYR A 78 -5.83 -9.76 -13.39
C TYR A 78 -4.73 -8.72 -13.36
N THR A 79 -4.90 -7.65 -14.13
CA THR A 79 -4.00 -6.49 -14.13
C THR A 79 -4.62 -5.34 -13.34
N ILE A 80 -3.80 -4.70 -12.52
CA ILE A 80 -4.20 -3.58 -11.66
C ILE A 80 -3.18 -2.45 -11.80
N SER A 81 -3.65 -1.21 -11.73
CA SER A 81 -2.84 -0.02 -11.94
C SER A 81 -3.28 1.11 -11.01
N GLY A 82 -2.42 2.12 -10.86
CA GLY A 82 -2.66 3.23 -9.94
C GLY A 82 -2.20 2.83 -8.56
N GLY A 83 -0.90 2.87 -8.34
CA GLY A 83 -0.28 2.33 -7.14
C GLY A 83 0.88 3.17 -6.64
N ALA A 84 1.31 2.90 -5.42
CA ALA A 84 2.49 3.48 -4.83
C ALA A 84 3.40 2.39 -4.29
N CYS A 85 4.70 2.54 -4.53
CA CYS A 85 5.73 1.76 -3.86
C CYS A 85 6.38 2.60 -2.76
N PHE A 86 6.84 1.95 -1.71
CA PHE A 86 7.66 2.56 -0.67
C PHE A 86 8.83 1.66 -0.34
N ASN A 87 9.96 2.29 -0.02
CA ASN A 87 11.15 1.62 0.48
C ASN A 87 11.63 2.40 1.71
N THR A 88 11.24 1.95 2.88
CA THR A 88 11.57 2.62 4.15
C THR A 88 11.91 1.57 5.20
N GLN A 89 12.89 1.87 6.07
CA GLN A 89 13.22 1.04 7.22
C GLN A 89 13.53 -0.44 6.89
N GLY A 90 14.17 -0.68 5.74
CA GLY A 90 14.51 -2.05 5.31
C GLY A 90 13.30 -2.88 4.86
N GLN A 91 12.21 -2.21 4.48
CA GLN A 91 11.02 -2.83 3.91
C GLN A 91 10.73 -2.23 2.56
N VAL A 92 10.43 -3.10 1.60
CA VAL A 92 9.87 -2.75 0.30
C VAL A 92 8.41 -3.13 0.33
N GLY A 93 7.55 -2.16 0.08
CA GLY A 93 6.13 -2.39 -0.05
C GLY A 93 5.55 -1.77 -1.31
N VAL A 94 4.44 -2.34 -1.75
CA VAL A 94 3.68 -1.90 -2.91
C VAL A 94 2.20 -1.99 -2.58
N ASN A 95 1.46 -0.94 -2.88
CA ASN A 95 0.01 -0.88 -2.78
C ASN A 95 -0.55 -0.40 -4.13
N ILE A 96 -1.43 -1.18 -4.75
CA ILE A 96 -1.95 -0.92 -6.09
C ILE A 96 -3.47 -0.99 -6.07
N GLY A 97 -4.12 0.00 -6.66
CA GLY A 97 -5.57 0.08 -6.78
C GLY A 97 -6.20 0.93 -5.68
N HIS A 98 -7.27 0.43 -5.07
CA HIS A 98 -8.09 1.20 -4.13
C HIS A 98 -8.38 0.35 -2.90
N GLU A 99 -7.72 0.67 -1.79
CA GLU A 99 -7.83 -0.03 -0.52
C GLU A 99 -9.11 0.35 0.25
N VAL A 100 -9.88 -0.63 0.71
CA VAL A 100 -10.99 -0.51 1.65
C VAL A 100 -10.39 -0.77 3.02
N LEU A 101 -10.20 0.29 3.81
CA LEU A 101 -9.49 0.25 5.10
C LEU A 101 -10.32 -0.38 6.21
N ASP A 102 -11.61 -0.57 5.96
CA ASP A 102 -12.45 -1.20 6.93
C ASP A 102 -12.21 -2.70 6.93
N GLY A 103 -11.46 -3.15 7.94
CA GLY A 103 -11.31 -4.56 8.29
C GLY A 103 -12.63 -5.24 8.69
N THR A 104 -13.77 -4.54 8.63
CA THR A 104 -15.07 -5.16 8.90
C THR A 104 -15.51 -6.04 7.72
N ASN A 105 -15.92 -7.26 8.07
CA ASN A 105 -16.76 -8.11 7.23
C ASN A 105 -18.20 -7.56 7.09
N SER A 106 -18.38 -6.23 7.14
CA SER A 106 -19.66 -5.58 6.92
C SER A 106 -20.11 -5.77 5.48
N ASP A 107 -21.42 -5.76 5.25
CA ASP A 107 -21.96 -5.93 3.91
C ASP A 107 -21.60 -4.74 2.99
N ALA A 108 -21.49 -3.54 3.56
CA ALA A 108 -20.99 -2.36 2.85
C ALA A 108 -19.53 -2.53 2.41
N GLY A 109 -18.64 -2.99 3.30
CA GLY A 109 -17.25 -3.28 2.97
C GLY A 109 -17.11 -4.35 1.89
N LYS A 110 -17.85 -5.46 2.01
CA LYS A 110 -17.89 -6.52 0.99
C LYS A 110 -18.41 -6.00 -0.36
N ALA A 111 -19.39 -5.11 -0.35
CA ALA A 111 -19.90 -4.50 -1.58
C ALA A 111 -18.86 -3.61 -2.26
N LEU A 112 -18.04 -2.88 -1.50
CA LEU A 112 -16.96 -2.07 -2.06
C LEU A 112 -15.80 -2.93 -2.60
N LYS A 113 -15.43 -4.02 -1.92
CA LYS A 113 -14.40 -4.97 -2.41
C LYS A 113 -14.78 -5.71 -3.70
N LYS A 114 -16.06 -5.71 -4.08
CA LYS A 114 -16.53 -6.19 -5.39
C LYS A 114 -16.43 -5.12 -6.49
N GLN A 115 -16.37 -3.84 -6.11
CA GLN A 115 -16.29 -2.70 -7.01
C GLN A 115 -14.86 -2.25 -7.27
N TYR A 116 -13.99 -2.46 -6.29
CA TYR A 116 -12.60 -2.03 -6.31
C TYR A 116 -11.66 -3.23 -6.23
N ASP A 117 -10.55 -3.11 -6.93
CA ASP A 117 -9.43 -4.05 -6.82
C ASP A 117 -8.31 -3.41 -5.99
N TYR A 118 -7.67 -4.25 -5.17
CA TYR A 118 -6.53 -3.86 -4.38
C TYR A 118 -5.53 -5.01 -4.25
N PHE A 119 -4.26 -4.67 -4.35
CA PHE A 119 -3.15 -5.56 -4.02
C PHE A 119 -2.11 -4.82 -3.19
N GLY A 120 -1.72 -5.45 -2.10
CA GLY A 120 -0.61 -5.05 -1.25
C GLY A 120 0.42 -6.17 -1.14
N ALA A 121 1.70 -5.81 -1.20
CA ALA A 121 2.78 -6.70 -0.79
C ALA A 121 3.79 -5.96 0.08
N LEU A 122 4.35 -6.68 1.06
CA LEU A 122 5.37 -6.18 1.97
C LEU A 122 6.48 -7.21 2.14
N THR A 123 7.72 -6.79 1.92
CA THR A 123 8.91 -7.66 1.98
C THR A 123 10.02 -6.94 2.73
N ALA A 124 10.62 -7.61 3.71
CA ALA A 124 11.84 -7.10 4.36
C ALA A 124 13.01 -7.23 3.38
N ALA A 125 13.49 -6.10 2.85
CA ALA A 125 14.51 -6.04 1.82
C ALA A 125 15.24 -4.70 1.84
N THR A 126 16.55 -4.73 1.55
CA THR A 126 17.41 -3.55 1.41
C THR A 126 18.11 -3.46 0.06
N LYS A 127 17.96 -4.48 -0.80
CA LYS A 127 18.56 -4.58 -2.13
C LYS A 127 17.79 -5.57 -2.98
N ASP A 128 18.11 -5.65 -4.26
CA ASP A 128 17.56 -6.68 -5.15
C ASP A 128 17.90 -8.09 -4.64
N GLY A 129 17.01 -9.04 -4.90
CA GLY A 129 17.16 -10.40 -4.40
C GLY A 129 15.85 -11.15 -4.24
N THR A 130 15.97 -12.40 -3.82
CA THR A 130 14.82 -13.26 -3.51
C THR A 130 14.64 -13.37 -2.01
N TYR A 131 13.40 -13.18 -1.56
CA TYR A 131 13.02 -13.13 -0.16
C TYR A 131 11.90 -14.14 0.09
N GLU A 132 12.16 -15.16 0.91
CA GLU A 132 11.22 -16.26 1.18
C GLU A 132 10.06 -15.87 2.11
N GLN A 133 10.10 -14.66 2.68
CA GLN A 133 9.11 -14.17 3.63
C GLN A 133 8.58 -12.80 3.19
N SER A 134 7.46 -12.85 2.49
CA SER A 134 6.66 -11.70 2.08
C SER A 134 5.21 -11.92 2.49
N THR A 135 4.57 -10.83 2.94
CA THR A 135 3.13 -10.80 3.15
C THR A 135 2.47 -10.25 1.89
N LEU A 136 1.49 -10.97 1.37
CA LEU A 136 0.69 -10.59 0.21
C LEU A 136 -0.78 -10.51 0.66
N ALA A 137 -1.48 -9.45 0.30
CA ALA A 137 -2.89 -9.31 0.62
C ALA A 137 -3.62 -8.54 -0.47
N GLY A 138 -4.92 -8.74 -0.58
CA GLY A 138 -5.72 -8.00 -1.52
C GLY A 138 -7.12 -8.54 -1.67
N TYR A 139 -7.86 -7.89 -2.55
CA TYR A 139 -9.09 -8.41 -3.11
C TYR A 139 -9.14 -8.03 -4.58
N ILE A 140 -9.38 -9.02 -5.42
CA ILE A 140 -9.44 -8.85 -6.86
C ILE A 140 -10.77 -9.43 -7.33
N HIS A 141 -11.60 -8.58 -7.93
CA HIS A 141 -12.94 -8.90 -8.38
C HIS A 141 -13.80 -9.55 -7.27
N GLY A 142 -13.67 -9.02 -6.05
CA GLY A 142 -14.37 -9.52 -4.86
C GLY A 142 -13.80 -10.80 -4.25
N VAL A 143 -12.68 -11.33 -4.76
CA VAL A 143 -11.97 -12.47 -4.15
C VAL A 143 -10.93 -11.94 -3.17
N ASP A 144 -11.24 -11.96 -1.89
CA ASP A 144 -10.30 -11.64 -0.81
C ASP A 144 -9.21 -12.71 -0.69
N PHE A 145 -7.97 -12.27 -0.44
CA PHE A 145 -6.89 -13.17 -0.08
C PHE A 145 -5.89 -12.53 0.89
N THR A 146 -5.26 -13.41 1.66
CA THR A 146 -4.04 -13.14 2.40
C THR A 146 -3.15 -14.35 2.22
N ALA A 147 -1.91 -14.12 1.82
CA ALA A 147 -0.95 -15.17 1.51
C ALA A 147 0.42 -14.82 2.09
N PHE A 148 1.16 -15.87 2.42
CA PHE A 148 2.59 -15.77 2.69
C PHE A 148 3.35 -16.43 1.55
N GLY A 149 4.50 -15.88 1.22
CA GLY A 149 5.30 -16.44 0.16
C GLY A 149 6.58 -15.69 -0.12
N LYS A 150 7.06 -15.92 -1.33
CA LYS A 150 8.34 -15.44 -1.82
C LYS A 150 8.15 -14.25 -2.74
N THR A 151 9.00 -13.24 -2.59
CA THR A 151 9.13 -12.12 -3.55
C THR A 151 10.54 -12.04 -4.08
N THR A 152 10.68 -11.93 -5.39
CA THR A 152 11.95 -11.61 -6.07
C THR A 152 11.90 -10.16 -6.50
N LEU A 153 12.76 -9.32 -5.92
CA LEU A 153 12.89 -7.91 -6.20
C LEU A 153 14.05 -7.66 -7.17
N SER A 154 13.85 -6.69 -8.07
CA SER A 154 14.77 -6.33 -9.15
C SER A 154 14.66 -4.85 -9.49
N ASN A 155 15.55 -4.38 -10.36
CA ASN A 155 15.57 -3.00 -10.86
C ASN A 155 15.67 -1.97 -9.72
N ASN A 156 16.63 -2.17 -8.81
CA ASN A 156 16.81 -1.30 -7.64
C ASN A 156 15.54 -1.22 -6.80
N LEU A 157 14.92 -2.37 -6.53
CA LEU A 157 13.70 -2.54 -5.76
C LEU A 157 12.45 -1.93 -6.41
N GLN A 158 12.50 -1.57 -7.70
CA GLN A 158 11.37 -0.98 -8.42
C GLN A 158 10.52 -1.98 -9.20
N ALA A 159 10.88 -3.26 -9.20
CA ALA A 159 10.09 -4.32 -9.80
C ALA A 159 10.15 -5.58 -8.94
N GLY A 160 9.05 -6.35 -8.93
CA GLY A 160 9.00 -7.60 -8.20
C GLY A 160 8.15 -8.65 -8.89
N SER A 161 8.48 -9.92 -8.64
CA SER A 161 7.60 -11.06 -8.90
C SER A 161 7.37 -11.81 -7.60
N PHE A 162 6.18 -12.38 -7.43
CA PHE A 162 5.83 -13.07 -6.20
C PHE A 162 5.11 -14.38 -6.48
N THR A 163 5.23 -15.29 -5.51
CA THR A 163 4.45 -16.51 -5.40
C THR A 163 4.15 -16.73 -3.93
N GLY A 164 2.90 -17.01 -3.58
CA GLY A 164 2.48 -17.29 -2.22
C GLY A 164 1.30 -18.25 -2.18
N THR A 165 0.98 -18.69 -0.98
CA THR A 165 -0.17 -19.57 -0.74
C THR A 165 -1.12 -18.88 0.23
N THR A 166 -2.40 -18.84 -0.12
CA THR A 166 -3.41 -18.22 0.75
C THR A 166 -3.56 -19.00 2.05
N ILE A 167 -3.74 -18.27 3.15
CA ILE A 167 -3.79 -18.87 4.49
C ILE A 167 -5.00 -19.80 4.64
N LEU A 168 -6.17 -19.39 4.12
CA LEU A 168 -7.43 -20.10 4.35
C LEU A 168 -7.71 -21.20 3.33
N THR A 169 -7.51 -20.91 2.04
CA THR A 169 -7.91 -21.83 0.96
C THR A 169 -6.75 -22.65 0.41
N GLN A 170 -5.51 -22.37 0.84
CA GLN A 170 -4.30 -23.00 0.32
C GLN A 170 -4.16 -22.86 -1.21
N THR A 171 -4.73 -21.77 -1.74
CA THR A 171 -4.66 -21.44 -3.17
C THR A 171 -3.34 -20.76 -3.46
N VAL A 172 -2.68 -21.16 -4.55
CA VAL A 172 -1.49 -20.47 -5.03
C VAL A 172 -1.87 -19.13 -5.65
N VAL A 173 -1.17 -18.08 -5.24
CA VAL A 173 -1.28 -16.72 -5.79
C VAL A 173 0.09 -16.33 -6.34
N THR A 174 0.15 -15.95 -7.61
CA THR A 174 1.39 -15.49 -8.26
C THR A 174 1.19 -14.15 -8.91
N GLY A 175 2.27 -13.48 -9.29
CA GLY A 175 2.16 -12.23 -10.02
C GLY A 175 3.43 -11.43 -10.05
N SER A 176 3.28 -10.16 -10.41
CA SER A 176 4.37 -9.21 -10.53
C SER A 176 3.91 -7.78 -10.33
N PHE A 177 4.84 -6.88 -10.07
CA PHE A 177 4.60 -5.45 -10.00
C PHE A 177 5.79 -4.65 -10.54
N THR A 178 5.52 -3.44 -11.01
CA THR A 178 6.51 -2.40 -11.29
C THR A 178 6.09 -1.11 -10.60
N CYS A 179 7.08 -0.31 -10.21
CA CYS A 179 6.90 0.99 -9.56
C CYS A 179 7.00 2.17 -10.53
N VAL A 180 7.16 1.89 -11.83
CA VAL A 180 7.34 2.84 -12.94
C VAL A 180 6.53 2.43 -14.16
#